data_AF-R0MAV5-F1
#
_entry.id   AF-R0MAV5-F1
#
_cell.length_a   1.000
_cell.length_b   1.000
_cell.length_c   1.000
_cell.angle_alpha   90.00
_cell.angle_beta   90.00
_cell.angle_gamma   90.00
#
_symmetry.space_group_name_H-M   'P 1'
#
loop_
_entity.id
_entity.type
_entity.pdbx_description
1 polymer ?
#
loop_
_entity_poly.entity_id
_entity_poly.type
_entity_poly.pdbx_seq_one_letter_code
_entity_poly.pdbx_strand_id
1 'polypeptide(L)'
;MKTYSTCKVTIGSKAMKIKNPTAELTHEWVAYVKAPKEVVKCVHWRLHESFANNFIITEYPFEIKERGWGEFAIQIKIILHNDDRITTSHFLKLHGEESVVISEIHDEIVFRGPVNPQKPTEEEEEEYKKIDAGINHMLRLFKEIEY
;
A
#
# COMPACT_ATOMS: atom_id res chain seq x y z
N MET A 1 9.58 -15.00 -25.57
CA MET A 1 8.95 -15.36 -24.28
C MET A 1 8.22 -14.13 -23.74
N LYS A 2 7.03 -14.26 -23.13
CA LYS A 2 6.41 -13.14 -22.40
C LYS A 2 7.04 -13.09 -21.00
N THR A 3 7.70 -11.99 -20.66
CA THR A 3 8.21 -11.73 -19.32
C THR A 3 7.16 -11.02 -18.48
N TYR A 4 7.12 -11.35 -17.19
CA TYR A 4 6.27 -10.70 -16.20
C TYR A 4 7.17 -10.10 -15.12
N SER A 5 6.71 -9.01 -14.51
CA SER A 5 7.36 -8.33 -13.40
C SER A 5 6.36 -8.15 -12.26
N THR A 6 6.87 -8.01 -11.05
CA THR A 6 6.09 -7.64 -9.87
C THR A 6 6.61 -6.32 -9.28
N CYS A 7 5.74 -5.53 -8.69
CA CYS A 7 6.12 -4.52 -7.70
C CYS A 7 5.19 -4.57 -6.48
N LYS A 8 5.78 -4.44 -5.29
CA LYS A 8 5.04 -4.29 -4.04
C LYS A 8 4.20 -3.01 -4.06
N VAL A 9 3.00 -3.08 -3.51
CA VAL A 9 2.09 -1.96 -3.33
C VAL A 9 1.49 -1.99 -1.92
N THR A 10 1.38 -0.84 -1.27
CA THR A 10 0.57 -0.69 -0.05
C THR A 10 -0.63 0.18 -0.37
N ILE A 11 -1.83 -0.34 -0.14
CA ILE A 11 -3.09 0.37 -0.33
C ILE A 11 -3.68 0.61 1.06
N GLY A 12 -4.07 1.84 1.38
CA GLY A 12 -4.62 2.09 2.70
C GLY A 12 -5.17 3.49 2.94
N SER A 13 -5.49 3.74 4.20
CA SER A 13 -5.95 5.03 4.68
C SER A 13 -5.48 5.33 6.10
N LYS A 14 -5.27 6.62 6.37
CA LYS A 14 -5.03 7.18 7.69
C LYS A 14 -6.14 8.18 8.03
N ALA A 15 -6.82 8.01 9.15
CA ALA A 15 -7.89 8.87 9.62
C ALA A 15 -7.62 9.43 11.03
N MET A 16 -8.06 10.66 11.29
CA MET A 16 -7.85 11.38 12.54
C MET A 16 -9.10 12.21 12.88
N LYS A 17 -9.55 12.20 14.14
CA LYS A 17 -10.64 13.06 14.61
C LYS A 17 -10.23 14.53 14.55
N ILE A 18 -11.09 15.39 14.00
CA ILE A 18 -10.84 16.83 13.98
C ILE A 18 -11.15 17.45 15.35
N LYS A 19 -10.44 18.52 15.73
CA LYS A 19 -10.56 19.16 17.06
C LYS A 19 -11.98 19.65 17.38
N ASN A 20 -12.68 20.17 16.38
CA ASN A 20 -14.02 20.74 16.49
C ASN A 20 -14.96 19.99 15.52
N PRO A 21 -15.46 18.80 15.88
CA PRO A 21 -16.31 18.01 15.00
C PRO A 21 -17.72 18.62 14.87
N THR A 22 -18.31 18.48 13.69
CA THR A 22 -19.75 18.71 13.45
C THR A 22 -20.42 17.39 13.09
N ALA A 23 -21.76 17.38 12.93
CA ALA A 23 -22.49 16.18 12.51
C ALA A 23 -21.96 15.60 11.17
N GLU A 24 -21.62 16.47 10.21
CA GLU A 24 -21.14 16.08 8.88
C GLU A 24 -19.62 15.99 8.74
N LEU A 25 -18.85 16.51 9.72
CA LEU A 25 -17.39 16.55 9.66
C LEU A 25 -16.81 16.13 11.02
N THR A 26 -16.52 14.84 11.17
CA THR A 26 -15.95 14.28 12.42
C THR A 26 -14.47 13.92 12.28
N HIS A 27 -14.05 13.49 11.08
CA HIS A 27 -12.68 13.08 10.78
C HIS A 27 -12.11 13.82 9.56
N GLU A 28 -10.79 13.99 9.55
CA GLU A 28 -10.03 14.13 8.31
C GLU A 28 -9.29 12.83 8.03
N TRP A 29 -9.19 12.48 6.75
CA TRP A 29 -8.58 11.23 6.34
C TRP A 29 -7.80 11.39 5.03
N VAL A 30 -6.80 10.54 4.84
CA VAL A 30 -6.01 10.41 3.62
C VAL A 30 -6.11 8.96 3.17
N ALA A 31 -6.47 8.72 1.92
CA ALA A 31 -6.37 7.40 1.28
C ALA A 31 -5.25 7.42 0.24
N TYR A 32 -4.45 6.36 0.18
CA TYR A 32 -3.20 6.33 -0.59
C TYR A 32 -2.89 4.96 -1.20
N VAL A 33 -2.14 5.00 -2.30
CA VAL A 33 -1.50 3.85 -2.95
C VAL A 33 0.01 4.12 -2.97
N LYS A 34 0.78 3.46 -2.11
CA LYS A 34 2.25 3.52 -2.13
C LYS A 34 2.74 2.52 -3.18
N ALA A 35 3.19 3.01 -4.33
CA ALA A 35 3.73 2.21 -5.44
C ALA A 35 4.84 2.96 -6.19
N PRO A 36 5.74 2.26 -6.92
CA PRO A 36 6.75 2.91 -7.76
C PRO A 36 6.12 3.75 -8.88
N LYS A 37 6.49 5.04 -8.96
CA LYS A 37 6.02 5.97 -10.01
C LYS A 37 6.51 5.61 -11.42
N GLU A 38 7.53 4.76 -11.50
CA GLU A 38 8.08 4.19 -12.73
C GLU A 38 7.17 3.07 -13.29
N VAL A 39 6.29 2.50 -12.47
CA VAL A 39 5.35 1.44 -12.85
C VAL A 39 3.91 1.98 -12.94
N VAL A 40 3.48 2.73 -11.93
CA VAL A 40 2.15 3.36 -11.88
C VAL A 40 2.18 4.75 -12.51
N LYS A 41 1.25 4.99 -13.43
CA LYS A 41 1.05 6.26 -14.15
C LYS A 41 0.12 7.19 -13.38
N CYS A 42 -1.04 6.69 -12.98
CA CYS A 42 -1.99 7.42 -12.15
C CYS A 42 -2.94 6.45 -11.41
N VAL A 43 -3.65 6.96 -10.42
CA VAL A 43 -4.70 6.23 -9.69
C VAL A 43 -6.01 6.99 -9.82
N HIS A 44 -7.06 6.29 -10.22
CA HIS A 44 -8.43 6.79 -10.23
C HIS A 44 -9.13 6.30 -8.96
N TRP A 45 -9.75 7.22 -8.25
CA TRP A 45 -10.49 7.01 -7.01
C TRP A 45 -11.96 7.24 -7.29
N ARG A 46 -12.82 6.34 -6.82
CA ARG A 46 -14.26 6.59 -6.77
C ARG A 46 -14.76 6.45 -5.33
N LEU A 47 -15.24 7.58 -4.80
CA LEU A 47 -15.78 7.72 -3.45
C LEU A 47 -17.27 7.36 -3.42
N HIS A 48 -17.85 7.41 -2.21
CA HIS A 48 -19.30 7.33 -2.03
C HIS A 48 -20.03 8.45 -2.78
N GLU A 49 -21.27 8.21 -3.21
CA GLU A 49 -22.04 9.14 -4.05
C GLU A 49 -22.45 10.45 -3.36
N SER A 50 -22.35 10.50 -2.03
CA SER A 50 -22.56 11.71 -1.23
C SER A 50 -21.45 12.77 -1.39
N PHE A 51 -20.29 12.41 -1.96
CA PHE A 51 -19.23 13.38 -2.25
C PHE A 51 -19.53 14.14 -3.54
N ALA A 52 -19.55 15.47 -3.48
CA ALA A 52 -19.78 16.33 -4.64
C ALA A 52 -18.76 16.09 -5.78
N ASN A 53 -17.52 15.74 -5.41
CA ASN A 53 -16.52 15.20 -6.33
C ASN A 53 -16.20 13.75 -5.98
N ASN A 54 -17.07 12.82 -6.39
CA ASN A 54 -16.89 11.40 -6.11
C ASN A 54 -15.93 10.66 -7.05
N PHE A 55 -15.30 11.33 -8.02
CA PHE A 55 -14.33 10.72 -8.94
C PHE A 55 -13.09 11.60 -9.09
N ILE A 56 -11.96 11.11 -8.58
CA ILE A 56 -10.70 11.85 -8.49
C ILE A 56 -9.62 11.06 -9.24
N ILE A 57 -8.70 11.75 -9.92
CA ILE A 57 -7.51 11.15 -10.52
C ILE A 57 -6.28 11.80 -9.88
N THR A 58 -5.30 11.00 -9.46
CA THR A 58 -4.03 11.49 -8.91
C THR A 58 -2.83 10.85 -9.60
N GLU A 59 -1.79 11.66 -9.79
CA GLU A 59 -0.44 11.21 -10.15
C GLU A 59 0.38 11.03 -8.86
N TYR A 60 1.71 10.87 -8.94
CA TYR A 60 2.54 10.68 -7.76
C TYR A 60 2.69 11.99 -6.95
N PRO A 61 2.46 12.01 -5.61
CA PRO A 61 2.08 10.89 -4.75
C PRO A 61 0.62 10.49 -4.92
N PHE A 62 0.35 9.20 -5.07
CA PHE A 62 -0.98 8.67 -5.35
C PHE A 62 -1.86 8.66 -4.09
N GLU A 63 -2.31 9.83 -3.66
CA GLU A 63 -3.13 10.01 -2.47
C GLU A 63 -4.22 11.07 -2.63
N ILE A 64 -5.30 10.91 -1.88
CA ILE A 64 -6.39 11.89 -1.75
C ILE A 64 -6.60 12.22 -0.27
N LYS A 65 -6.79 13.51 0.04
CA LYS A 65 -7.16 13.97 1.39
C LYS A 65 -8.58 14.54 1.38
N GLU A 66 -9.41 14.04 2.28
CA GLU A 66 -10.82 14.42 2.39
C GLU A 66 -11.28 14.48 3.86
N ARG A 67 -12.55 14.85 4.07
CA ARG A 67 -13.20 14.86 5.38
C ARG A 67 -14.56 14.18 5.34
N GLY A 68 -15.03 13.75 6.50
CA GLY A 68 -16.38 13.18 6.63
C GLY A 68 -16.60 12.45 7.95
N TRP A 69 -17.69 11.67 7.99
CA TRP A 69 -18.12 10.90 9.16
C TRP A 69 -18.38 9.41 8.86
N GLY A 70 -18.64 9.06 7.61
CA GLY A 70 -18.98 7.70 7.19
C GLY A 70 -17.78 6.85 6.80
N GLU A 71 -17.83 5.56 7.14
CA GLU A 71 -16.92 4.52 6.66
C GLU A 71 -17.50 3.87 5.41
N PHE A 72 -16.69 3.67 4.36
CA PHE A 72 -17.16 3.14 3.07
C PHE A 72 -16.03 2.51 2.24
N ALA A 73 -16.39 1.69 1.26
CA ALA A 73 -15.45 1.13 0.30
C ALA A 73 -15.11 2.15 -0.79
N ILE A 74 -13.87 2.66 -0.78
CA ILE A 74 -13.29 3.46 -1.87
C ILE A 74 -12.92 2.48 -3.00
N GLN A 75 -13.46 2.71 -4.20
CA GLN A 75 -13.05 1.94 -5.38
C GLN A 75 -11.79 2.58 -5.98
N ILE A 76 -10.78 1.76 -6.25
CA ILE A 76 -9.45 2.20 -6.69
C ILE A 76 -9.14 1.52 -8.02
N LYS A 77 -8.73 2.31 -9.01
CA LYS A 77 -8.23 1.80 -10.29
C LYS A 77 -6.85 2.37 -10.57
N ILE A 78 -5.86 1.51 -10.45
CA ILE A 78 -4.45 1.80 -10.71
C ILE A 78 -4.22 1.64 -12.22
N ILE A 79 -3.67 2.68 -12.86
CA ILE A 79 -3.30 2.68 -14.27
C ILE A 79 -1.79 2.61 -14.36
N LEU A 80 -1.26 1.64 -15.11
CA LEU A 80 0.18 1.47 -15.30
C LEU A 80 0.67 2.24 -16.53
N HIS A 81 1.99 2.47 -16.64
CA HIS A 81 2.59 3.12 -17.83
C HIS A 81 2.47 2.31 -19.12
N ASN A 82 2.24 0.99 -19.03
CA ASN A 82 1.93 0.13 -20.17
C ASN A 82 0.42 0.10 -20.51
N ASP A 83 -0.37 1.00 -19.93
CA ASP A 83 -1.84 1.12 -20.00
C ASP A 83 -2.66 -0.09 -19.46
N ASP A 84 -2.01 -1.09 -18.83
CA ASP A 84 -2.71 -2.10 -18.03
C ASP A 84 -3.47 -1.43 -16.87
N ARG A 85 -4.61 -2.02 -16.49
CA ARG A 85 -5.55 -1.45 -15.50
C ARG A 85 -5.87 -2.46 -14.41
N ILE A 86 -5.58 -2.11 -13.17
CA ILE A 86 -5.81 -2.95 -12.00
C ILE A 86 -6.90 -2.30 -11.17
N THR A 87 -7.96 -3.05 -10.86
CA THR A 87 -9.09 -2.55 -10.08
C THR A 87 -9.16 -3.29 -8.75
N THR A 88 -9.29 -2.54 -7.66
CA THR A 88 -9.32 -3.02 -6.28
C THR A 88 -10.18 -2.06 -5.45
N SER A 89 -10.35 -2.32 -4.16
CA SER A 89 -11.06 -1.43 -3.25
C SER A 89 -10.42 -1.43 -1.87
N HIS A 90 -10.53 -0.29 -1.19
CA HIS A 90 -10.08 -0.12 0.19
C HIS A 90 -11.25 0.30 1.07
N PHE A 91 -11.43 -0.32 2.24
CA PHE A 91 -12.47 0.09 3.19
C PHE A 91 -11.92 1.19 4.10
N LEU A 92 -12.43 2.42 3.91
CA LEU A 92 -12.08 3.57 4.74
C LEU A 92 -12.60 3.35 6.16
N LYS A 93 -11.68 3.11 7.10
CA LYS A 93 -11.96 3.01 8.54
C LYS A 93 -11.62 4.34 9.22
N LEU A 94 -12.57 4.90 9.95
CA LEU A 94 -12.43 6.17 10.68
C LEU A 94 -12.31 5.95 12.19
N HIS A 95 -12.94 4.89 12.72
CA HIS A 95 -13.03 4.61 14.15
C HIS A 95 -12.11 3.49 14.59
N GLY A 96 -11.46 3.68 15.74
CA GLY A 96 -10.57 2.72 16.38
C GLY A 96 -10.28 3.15 17.81
N GLU A 97 -9.48 2.37 18.52
CA GLU A 97 -9.04 2.66 19.89
C GLU A 97 -8.03 3.82 19.92
N GLU A 98 -7.19 3.89 18.89
CA GLU A 98 -6.15 4.91 18.75
C GLU A 98 -6.67 6.26 18.26
N SER A 99 -5.92 7.32 18.63
CA SER A 99 -6.17 8.70 18.14
C SER A 99 -5.97 8.87 16.63
N VAL A 100 -5.19 7.98 16.03
CA VAL A 100 -4.89 7.89 14.60
C VAL A 100 -5.27 6.48 14.15
N VAL A 101 -6.26 6.37 13.27
CA VAL A 101 -6.68 5.08 12.71
C VAL A 101 -5.94 4.85 11.41
N ILE A 102 -5.16 3.77 11.33
CA ILE A 102 -4.48 3.33 10.11
C ILE A 102 -5.08 1.98 9.71
N SER A 103 -5.37 1.83 8.41
CA SER A 103 -5.80 0.57 7.81
C SER A 103 -5.10 0.43 6.47
N GLU A 104 -4.21 -0.56 6.35
CA GLU A 104 -3.41 -0.83 5.16
C GLU A 104 -3.49 -2.31 4.77
N ILE A 105 -3.41 -2.58 3.48
CA ILE A 105 -3.18 -3.89 2.87
C ILE A 105 -1.89 -3.80 2.06
N HIS A 106 -1.04 -4.81 2.22
CA HIS A 106 0.19 -4.99 1.45
C HIS A 106 -0.05 -6.08 0.41
N ASP A 107 0.26 -5.79 -0.86
CA ASP A 107 -0.06 -6.65 -2.01
C ASP A 107 1.02 -6.50 -3.10
N GLU A 108 0.94 -7.29 -4.17
CA GLU A 108 1.85 -7.24 -5.31
C GLU A 108 1.12 -7.07 -6.65
N ILE A 109 1.57 -6.07 -7.42
CA ILE A 109 1.09 -5.83 -8.78
C ILE A 109 1.94 -6.65 -9.75
N VAL A 110 1.35 -7.68 -10.36
CA VAL A 110 1.97 -8.46 -11.45
C VAL A 110 1.58 -7.88 -12.81
N PHE A 111 2.55 -7.49 -13.62
CA PHE A 111 2.35 -6.84 -14.91
C PHE A 111 3.29 -7.36 -16.01
N ARG A 112 2.98 -7.06 -17.27
CA ARG A 112 3.85 -7.42 -18.41
C ARG A 112 4.95 -6.38 -18.57
N GLY A 113 6.20 -6.82 -18.47
CA GLY A 113 7.37 -5.95 -18.56
C GLY A 113 8.69 -6.74 -18.52
N PRO A 114 9.82 -6.10 -18.82
CA PRO A 114 11.13 -6.70 -18.58
C PRO A 114 11.31 -6.92 -17.08
N VAL A 115 11.77 -8.11 -16.68
CA VAL A 115 12.05 -8.43 -15.26
C VAL A 115 13.04 -7.39 -14.72
N ASN A 116 12.54 -6.47 -13.91
CA ASN A 116 13.41 -5.55 -13.18
C ASN A 116 13.89 -6.30 -11.93
N PRO A 117 15.19 -6.61 -11.78
CA PRO A 117 15.68 -7.25 -10.56
C PRO A 117 15.44 -6.29 -9.40
N GLN A 118 14.46 -6.59 -8.56
CA GLN A 118 14.23 -5.85 -7.33
C GLN A 118 15.51 -5.95 -6.49
N LYS A 119 16.11 -4.80 -6.18
CA LYS A 119 17.14 -4.74 -5.15
C LYS A 119 16.42 -4.92 -3.80
N PRO A 120 16.95 -5.75 -2.89
CA PRO A 120 16.46 -5.78 -1.51
C PRO A 120 16.44 -4.37 -0.92
N THR A 121 15.47 -4.10 -0.05
CA THR A 121 15.53 -2.91 0.82
C THR A 121 16.64 -3.05 1.85
N GLU A 122 17.04 -1.95 2.49
CA GLU A 122 18.04 -1.99 3.57
C GLU A 122 17.58 -2.91 4.72
N GLU A 123 16.29 -2.91 5.03
CA GLU A 123 15.67 -3.80 6.03
C GLU A 123 15.74 -5.28 5.60
N GLU A 124 15.45 -5.59 4.33
CA GLU A 124 15.58 -6.95 3.78
C GLU A 124 17.04 -7.41 3.75
N GLU A 125 18.00 -6.54 3.41
CA GLU A 125 19.43 -6.87 3.50
C GLU A 125 19.87 -7.17 4.94
N GLU A 126 19.37 -6.41 5.92
CA GLU A 126 19.61 -6.72 7.33
C GLU A 126 18.99 -8.04 7.77
N GLU A 127 17.79 -8.36 7.31
CA GLU A 127 17.12 -9.62 7.59
C GLU A 127 17.90 -10.80 6.99
N TYR A 128 18.33 -10.70 5.72
CA TYR A 128 19.19 -11.72 5.10
C TYR A 128 20.49 -11.94 5.88
N LYS A 129 21.16 -10.87 6.34
CA LYS A 129 22.37 -10.98 7.19
C LYS A 129 22.10 -11.71 8.51
N LYS A 130 20.93 -11.50 9.13
CA LYS A 130 20.49 -12.19 10.37
C LYS A 130 20.19 -13.67 10.10
N ILE A 131 19.51 -13.98 9.00
CA ILE A 131 19.20 -15.35 8.56
C ILE A 131 20.50 -16.14 8.27
N ASP A 132 21.42 -15.57 7.48
CA ASP A 132 22.71 -16.20 7.17
C ASP A 132 23.55 -16.45 8.43
N ALA A 133 23.57 -15.51 9.38
CA ALA A 133 24.26 -15.71 10.65
C ALA A 133 23.66 -16.88 11.46
N GLY A 134 22.32 -16.99 11.48
CA GLY A 134 21.61 -18.11 12.12
C GLY A 134 21.88 -19.47 11.46
N ILE A 135 21.85 -19.53 10.12
CA ILE A 135 22.18 -20.74 9.34
C ILE A 135 23.62 -21.17 9.62
N ASN A 136 24.59 -20.26 9.54
CA ASN A 136 26.00 -20.57 9.81
C ASN A 136 26.25 -21.01 11.26
N HIS A 137 25.50 -20.47 12.23
CA HIS A 137 25.55 -20.92 13.62
C HIS A 137 25.04 -22.36 13.76
N MET A 138 23.87 -22.69 13.19
CA MET A 138 23.33 -24.05 13.19
C MET A 138 24.26 -25.05 12.50
N LEU A 139 24.83 -24.69 11.35
CA LEU A 139 25.80 -25.53 10.62
C LEU A 139 27.09 -25.78 11.42
N ARG A 140 27.49 -24.87 12.32
CA ARG A 140 28.59 -25.12 13.26
C ARG A 140 28.19 -26.15 14.31
N LEU A 141 27.04 -25.95 14.97
CA LEU A 141 26.54 -26.86 16.00
C LEU A 141 26.39 -28.31 15.48
N PHE A 142 25.88 -28.49 14.25
CA PHE A 142 25.79 -29.83 13.66
C PHE A 142 27.16 -30.51 13.47
N LYS A 143 28.20 -29.78 13.08
CA LYS A 143 29.56 -30.32 12.94
C LYS A 143 30.23 -30.65 14.27
N GLU A 144 29.82 -29.98 15.34
CA GLU A 144 30.29 -30.23 16.71
C GLU A 144 29.59 -31.45 17.36
N ILE A 145 28.55 -32.02 16.73
CA ILE A 145 27.84 -33.22 17.18
C ILE A 145 28.37 -34.52 16.50
N GLU A 146 29.12 -34.41 15.40
CA GLU A 146 29.69 -35.55 14.66
C GLU A 146 31.07 -36.02 15.19
N TYR A 147 31.46 -35.62 16.40
CA TYR A 147 32.70 -36.00 17.10
C TYR A 147 32.46 -36.36 18.57
#